data_AF-A0A2V3PHI8-F1
#
_entry.id   AF-A0A2V3PHI8-F1
#
_cell.length_a   1.000
_cell.length_b   1.000
_cell.length_c   1.000
_cell.angle_alpha   90.00
_cell.angle_beta   90.00
_cell.angle_gamma   90.00
#
_symmetry.space_group_name_H-M   'P 1'
#
loop_
_entity.id
_entity.type
_entity.pdbx_description
1 polymer ?
#
loop_
_entity_poly.entity_id
_entity_poly.type
_entity_poly.pdbx_seq_one_letter_code
_entity_poly.pdbx_strand_id
1 'polypeptide(L)'
;MKTKLTPQELKELSLLLKQDEENLQQLNEYGVLDVIRTRAYLIEAEFKKLSVESKQLKQDIVMQLARKYNISVSSIEVVVYSKHINKKCNCNTCGSKVTKYKYRKNAGICDDCKST
;
A
#
# COMPACT_ATOMS: atom_id res chain seq x y z
N MET A 1 3.85 1.80 14.00
CA MET A 1 3.57 0.75 12.99
C MET A 1 4.60 -0.35 13.18
N LYS A 2 4.22 -1.65 13.20
CA LYS A 2 5.20 -2.74 13.41
C LYS A 2 6.25 -2.73 12.30
N THR A 3 7.52 -2.99 12.66
CA THR A 3 8.69 -2.88 11.77
C THR A 3 8.96 -4.13 10.94
N LYS A 4 8.24 -5.24 11.18
CA LYS A 4 8.35 -6.50 10.44
C LYS A 4 6.97 -7.07 10.13
N LEU A 5 6.91 -7.89 9.08
CA LEU A 5 5.75 -8.72 8.76
C LEU A 5 5.68 -9.90 9.74
N THR A 6 4.47 -10.32 10.10
CA THR A 6 4.25 -11.52 10.91
C THR A 6 4.41 -12.79 10.07
N PRO A 7 4.63 -13.97 10.70
CA PRO A 7 4.70 -15.23 9.96
C PRO A 7 3.45 -15.50 9.12
N GLN A 8 2.27 -15.15 9.65
CA GLN A 8 1.01 -15.27 8.90
C GLN A 8 0.98 -14.36 7.67
N GLU A 9 1.42 -13.10 7.80
CA GLU A 9 1.50 -12.16 6.67
C GLU A 9 2.48 -12.65 5.59
N LEU A 10 3.60 -13.26 5.99
CA LEU A 10 4.58 -13.84 5.06
C LEU A 10 4.04 -15.06 4.32
N LYS A 11 3.30 -15.92 5.01
CA LYS A 11 2.62 -17.06 4.39
C LYS A 11 1.55 -16.60 3.38
N GLU A 12 0.74 -15.61 3.75
CA GLU A 12 -0.24 -15.03 2.84
C GLU A 12 0.44 -14.38 1.61
N LEU A 13 1.56 -13.69 1.83
CA LEU A 13 2.36 -13.09 0.76
C LEU A 13 3.00 -14.14 -0.17
N SER A 14 3.53 -15.22 0.39
CA SER A 14 4.09 -16.36 -0.36
C SER A 14 3.06 -16.93 -1.33
N LEU A 15 1.84 -17.17 -0.85
CA LEU A 15 0.74 -17.69 -1.67
C LEU A 15 0.33 -16.70 -2.78
N LEU A 16 0.27 -15.40 -2.47
CA LEU A 16 -0.10 -14.37 -3.44
C LEU A 16 0.94 -14.17 -4.53
N LEU A 17 2.22 -14.13 -4.15
CA LEU A 17 3.33 -13.91 -5.09
C LEU A 17 3.83 -15.21 -5.74
N LYS A 18 3.35 -16.37 -5.29
CA LYS A 18 3.86 -17.69 -5.65
C LYS A 18 5.37 -17.77 -5.45
N GLN A 19 5.81 -17.27 -4.30
CA GLN A 19 7.22 -17.25 -3.90
C GLN A 19 7.41 -18.17 -2.71
N ASP A 20 8.63 -18.68 -2.57
CA ASP A 20 9.01 -19.48 -1.42
C ASP A 20 8.94 -18.68 -0.10
N GLU A 21 8.41 -19.30 0.95
CA GLU A 21 8.19 -18.64 2.25
C GLU A 21 9.52 -18.38 2.97
N GLU A 22 10.49 -19.29 2.85
CA GLU A 22 11.82 -19.17 3.50
C GLU A 22 12.57 -17.96 2.94
N ASN A 23 12.54 -17.77 1.62
CA ASN A 23 13.09 -16.58 0.98
C ASN A 23 12.43 -15.29 1.47
N LEU A 24 11.11 -15.26 1.62
CA LEU A 24 10.40 -14.07 2.12
C LEU A 24 10.69 -13.80 3.60
N GLN A 25 10.87 -14.85 4.42
CA GLN A 25 11.30 -14.73 5.81
C GLN A 25 12.68 -14.09 5.89
N GLN A 26 13.65 -14.57 5.12
CA GLN A 26 15.00 -13.98 5.07
C GLN A 26 14.95 -12.50 4.67
N LEU A 27 14.20 -12.14 3.60
CA LEU A 27 14.06 -10.75 3.17
C LEU A 27 13.41 -9.85 4.23
N ASN A 28 12.45 -10.38 5.01
CA ASN A 28 11.83 -9.67 6.12
C ASN A 28 12.81 -9.49 7.29
N GLU A 29 13.70 -10.46 7.53
CA GLU A 29 14.73 -10.36 8.56
C GLU A 29 15.81 -9.33 8.22
N TYR A 30 16.26 -9.30 6.97
CA TYR A 30 17.22 -8.31 6.46
C TYR A 30 16.61 -6.91 6.28
N GLY A 31 15.30 -6.72 6.51
CA GLY A 31 14.64 -5.42 6.38
C GLY A 31 14.50 -4.93 4.95
N VAL A 32 14.58 -5.83 3.97
CA VAL A 32 14.46 -5.50 2.53
C VAL A 32 13.01 -5.21 2.15
N LEU A 33 12.04 -5.86 2.81
CA LEU A 33 10.63 -5.70 2.51
C LEU A 33 10.07 -4.37 3.08
N ASP A 34 9.44 -3.57 2.20
CA ASP A 34 8.66 -2.39 2.62
C ASP A 34 7.37 -2.86 3.31
N VAL A 35 7.45 -3.06 4.63
CA VAL A 35 6.36 -3.62 5.46
C VAL A 35 5.04 -2.88 5.28
N ILE A 36 5.08 -1.55 5.10
CA ILE A 36 3.89 -0.73 4.94
C ILE A 36 3.21 -1.05 3.62
N ARG A 37 3.97 -1.05 2.51
CA ARG A 37 3.42 -1.38 1.19
C ARG A 37 2.98 -2.82 1.10
N THR A 38 3.74 -3.74 1.69
CA THR A 38 3.39 -5.16 1.67
C THR A 38 2.07 -5.41 2.39
N ARG A 39 1.86 -4.81 3.58
CA ARG A 39 0.56 -4.91 4.26
C ARG A 39 -0.59 -4.29 3.46
N ALA A 40 -0.37 -3.13 2.85
CA ALA A 40 -1.38 -2.52 1.99
C ALA A 40 -1.76 -3.47 0.84
N TYR A 41 -0.77 -4.10 0.21
CA TYR A 41 -0.99 -5.08 -0.86
C TYR A 41 -1.77 -6.31 -0.38
N LEU A 42 -1.44 -6.85 0.81
CA LEU A 42 -2.18 -7.97 1.41
C LEU A 42 -3.65 -7.61 1.67
N ILE A 43 -3.90 -6.43 2.25
CA ILE A 43 -5.25 -5.91 2.53
C ILE A 43 -6.04 -5.74 1.22
N GLU A 44 -5.44 -5.15 0.18
CA GLU A 44 -6.09 -4.98 -1.12
C GLU A 44 -6.47 -6.32 -1.76
N ALA A 45 -5.56 -7.30 -1.73
CA ALA A 45 -5.79 -8.62 -2.28
C ALA A 45 -6.92 -9.36 -1.55
N GLU A 46 -6.91 -9.32 -0.22
CA GLU A 46 -7.93 -9.98 0.61
C GLU A 46 -9.30 -9.30 0.48
N PHE A 47 -9.34 -7.97 0.46
CA PHE A 47 -10.58 -7.22 0.19
C PHE A 47 -11.17 -7.59 -1.17
N LYS A 48 -10.34 -7.64 -2.21
CA LYS A 48 -10.80 -8.01 -3.56
C LYS A 48 -11.37 -9.42 -3.56
N LYS A 49 -10.69 -10.38 -2.93
CA LYS A 49 -11.16 -11.76 -2.80
C LYS A 49 -12.53 -11.82 -2.12
N LEU A 50 -12.66 -11.23 -0.93
CA LEU A 50 -13.91 -11.21 -0.17
C LEU A 50 -15.04 -10.49 -0.91
N SER A 51 -14.73 -9.41 -1.65
CA SER A 51 -15.73 -8.66 -2.41
C SER A 51 -16.31 -9.42 -3.62
N VAL A 52 -15.59 -10.44 -4.11
CA VAL A 52 -16.02 -11.28 -5.24
C VAL A 52 -16.66 -12.57 -4.75
N GLU A 53 -16.07 -13.20 -3.73
CA GLU A 53 -16.48 -14.53 -3.26
C GLU A 53 -17.61 -14.49 -2.23
N SER A 54 -17.77 -13.39 -1.49
CA SER A 54 -18.78 -13.26 -0.44
C SER A 54 -19.96 -12.40 -0.90
N LYS A 55 -21.15 -12.70 -0.36
CA LYS A 55 -22.32 -11.80 -0.43
C LYS A 55 -22.30 -10.73 0.67
N GLN A 56 -21.16 -10.52 1.34
CA GLN A 56 -21.06 -9.55 2.43
C GLN A 56 -21.11 -8.12 1.91
N LEU A 57 -21.61 -7.20 2.73
CA LEU A 57 -21.52 -5.78 2.41
C LEU A 57 -20.06 -5.33 2.50
N LYS A 58 -19.64 -4.43 1.60
CA LYS A 58 -18.26 -3.92 1.59
C LYS A 58 -17.83 -3.31 2.92
N GLN A 59 -18.76 -2.69 3.65
CA GLN A 59 -18.50 -2.13 4.98
C GLN A 59 -18.17 -3.22 6.01
N ASP A 60 -18.85 -4.37 5.96
CA ASP A 60 -18.55 -5.49 6.86
C ASP A 60 -17.16 -6.07 6.58
N ILE A 61 -16.79 -6.18 5.29
CA ILE A 61 -15.45 -6.60 4.87
C ILE A 61 -14.39 -5.62 5.40
N VAL A 62 -14.63 -4.31 5.27
CA VAL A 62 -13.73 -3.27 5.82
C VAL A 62 -13.57 -3.42 7.33
N MET A 63 -14.66 -3.61 8.08
CA MET A 63 -14.60 -3.81 9.53
C MET A 63 -13.86 -5.10 9.92
N GLN A 64 -14.08 -6.18 9.17
CA GLN A 64 -13.37 -7.45 9.36
C GLN A 64 -11.86 -7.29 9.16
N LEU A 65 -11.44 -6.61 8.08
CA LEU A 65 -10.03 -6.36 7.79
C LEU A 65 -9.39 -5.42 8.81
N ALA A 66 -10.11 -4.38 9.27
CA ALA A 66 -9.63 -3.48 10.31
C ALA A 66 -9.28 -4.24 11.60
N ARG A 67 -10.12 -5.21 11.99
CA ARG A 67 -9.86 -6.11 13.13
C ARG A 67 -8.68 -7.06 12.85
N LYS A 68 -8.64 -7.70 11.68
CA LYS A 68 -7.57 -8.66 11.31
C LYS A 68 -6.18 -8.01 11.33
N TYR A 69 -6.04 -6.83 10.73
CA TYR A 69 -4.76 -6.12 10.64
C TYR A 69 -4.50 -5.18 11.81
N ASN A 70 -5.44 -5.07 12.76
CA ASN A 70 -5.39 -4.19 13.92
C ASN A 70 -5.05 -2.73 13.57
N ILE A 71 -5.77 -2.17 12.59
CA ILE A 71 -5.66 -0.78 12.15
C ILE A 71 -7.05 -0.15 12.03
N SER A 72 -7.12 1.18 11.96
CA SER A 72 -8.41 1.87 11.89
C SER A 72 -9.19 1.52 10.62
N VAL A 73 -10.52 1.54 10.72
CA VAL A 73 -11.44 1.44 9.57
C VAL A 73 -11.06 2.44 8.48
N SER A 74 -10.82 3.70 8.87
CA SER A 74 -10.38 4.75 7.94
C SER A 74 -9.08 4.40 7.21
N SER A 75 -8.13 3.71 7.86
CA SER A 75 -6.88 3.28 7.21
C SER A 75 -7.14 2.18 6.18
N ILE A 76 -8.04 1.24 6.48
CA ILE A 76 -8.48 0.21 5.52
C ILE A 76 -9.18 0.87 4.34
N GLU A 77 -10.12 1.78 4.58
CA GLU A 77 -10.84 2.51 3.53
C GLU A 77 -9.87 3.26 2.61
N VAL A 78 -8.86 3.92 3.18
CA VAL A 78 -7.77 4.49 2.40
C VAL A 78 -7.09 3.39 1.59
N VAL A 79 -6.64 2.28 2.17
CA VAL A 79 -5.97 1.23 1.38
C VAL A 79 -6.86 0.68 0.23
N VAL A 80 -8.13 0.38 0.48
CA VAL A 80 -8.97 -0.34 -0.50
C VAL A 80 -9.73 0.57 -1.48
N TYR A 81 -10.02 1.83 -1.10
CA TYR A 81 -10.76 2.77 -1.96
C TYR A 81 -9.90 3.87 -2.56
N SER A 82 -8.69 4.09 -2.04
CA SER A 82 -7.76 5.10 -2.55
C SER A 82 -7.16 4.64 -3.88
N LYS A 83 -7.93 4.75 -4.97
CA LYS A 83 -7.41 4.78 -6.33
C LYS A 83 -6.49 6.00 -6.46
N HIS A 84 -5.19 5.81 -6.26
CA HIS A 84 -4.14 6.72 -6.72
C HIS A 84 -4.24 8.20 -6.28
N ILE A 85 -4.54 8.49 -5.01
CA ILE A 85 -4.60 9.90 -4.56
C ILE A 85 -3.21 10.58 -4.68
N ASN A 86 -2.13 9.81 -4.59
CA ASN A 86 -0.78 10.28 -4.85
C ASN A 86 -0.09 9.48 -5.96
N LYS A 87 -0.55 9.60 -7.23
CA LYS A 87 0.39 9.39 -8.34
C LYS A 87 1.55 10.35 -8.06
N LYS A 88 2.69 9.82 -7.64
CA LYS A 88 3.92 10.59 -7.45
C LYS A 88 4.22 11.20 -8.81
N CYS A 89 4.04 12.51 -8.94
CA CYS A 89 4.40 13.22 -10.15
C CYS A 89 5.87 13.60 -10.01
N ASN A 90 6.67 13.47 -11.06
CA ASN A 90 8.06 13.87 -11.02
C ASN A 90 8.20 15.23 -11.70
N CYS A 91 9.10 16.07 -11.20
CA CYS A 91 9.42 17.35 -11.84
C CYS A 91 9.94 17.08 -13.27
N ASN A 92 9.42 17.82 -14.25
CA ASN A 92 9.86 17.69 -15.65
C ASN A 92 11.31 18.15 -15.88
N THR A 93 11.87 18.95 -14.95
CA THR A 93 13.22 19.50 -15.05
C THR A 93 14.26 18.64 -14.32
N CYS A 94 14.00 18.29 -13.05
CA CYS A 94 14.99 17.62 -12.19
C CYS A 94 14.58 16.21 -11.73
N GLY A 95 13.39 15.74 -12.09
CA GLY A 95 12.90 14.41 -11.70
C GLY A 95 12.48 14.27 -10.23
N SER A 96 12.64 15.31 -9.40
CA SER A 96 12.24 15.31 -7.99
C SER A 96 10.75 14.98 -7.81
N LYS A 97 10.41 14.28 -6.73
CA LYS A 97 9.02 13.91 -6.42
C LYS A 97 8.21 15.15 -6.04
N VAL A 98 7.07 15.33 -6.69
CA VAL A 98 6.14 16.45 -6.53
C VAL A 98 4.74 15.90 -6.22
N THR A 99 4.01 16.57 -5.32
CA THR A 99 2.61 16.23 -5.10
C THR A 99 1.78 16.56 -6.33
N LYS A 100 0.67 15.84 -6.57
CA LYS A 100 -0.21 16.10 -7.71
C LYS A 100 -0.74 17.54 -7.75
N TYR A 101 -1.03 18.12 -6.58
CA TYR A 101 -1.43 19.51 -6.44
C TYR A 101 -0.32 20.46 -6.94
N LYS A 102 0.91 20.31 -6.43
CA LYS A 102 2.05 21.14 -6.85
C LYS A 102 2.39 20.92 -8.33
N TYR A 103 2.36 19.69 -8.82
CA TYR A 103 2.59 19.38 -10.23
C TYR A 103 1.58 20.09 -11.14
N ARG A 104 0.29 20.10 -10.79
CA ARG A 104 -0.73 20.85 -11.56
C ARG A 104 -0.53 22.37 -11.44
N LYS A 105 -0.28 22.88 -10.24
CA LYS A 105 -0.11 24.32 -9.98
C LYS A 105 1.13 24.91 -10.66
N ASN A 106 2.23 24.16 -10.68
CA ASN A 106 3.51 24.60 -11.21
C ASN A 106 3.80 24.02 -12.61
N ALA A 107 2.77 23.61 -13.35
CA ALA A 107 2.90 23.08 -14.71
C ALA A 107 3.98 21.97 -14.87
N GLY A 108 4.11 21.14 -13.83
CA GLY A 108 5.05 20.02 -13.79
C GLY A 108 6.44 20.34 -13.22
N ILE A 109 6.66 21.53 -12.66
CA ILE A 109 7.95 21.97 -12.13
C ILE A 109 7.91 21.99 -10.58
N CYS A 110 8.98 21.55 -9.91
CA CYS A 110 9.09 21.66 -8.45
C CYS A 110 9.35 23.11 -8.02
N ASP A 111 9.23 23.39 -6.72
CA ASP A 111 9.45 24.75 -6.22
C ASP A 111 10.91 25.19 -6.42
N ASP A 112 11.88 24.30 -6.20
CA ASP A 112 13.32 24.59 -6.37
C ASP A 112 13.67 25.02 -7.80
N CYS A 113 13.16 24.29 -8.81
CA CYS A 113 13.38 24.61 -10.22
C CYS A 113 12.61 25.84 -10.70
N LYS A 114 11.59 26.28 -9.96
CA LYS A 114 10.82 27.49 -10.27
C LYS A 114 11.47 28.75 -9.67
N SER A 115 12.28 28.57 -8.65
CA SER A 115 13.05 29.62 -7.99
C SER A 115 14.41 29.91 -8.65
N THR A 116 14.74 29.21 -9.74
CA THR A 116 15.92 29.43 -10.59
C THR A 116 15.49 30.11 -11.87
#